data_AF-A0A0D2H933-F1
#
_entry.id   AF-A0A0D2H933-F1
#
_cell.length_a   1.000
_cell.length_b   1.000
_cell.length_c   1.000
_cell.angle_alpha   90.00
_cell.angle_beta   90.00
_cell.angle_gamma   90.00
#
_symmetry.space_group_name_H-M   'P 1'
#
loop_
_entity.id
_entity.type
_entity.pdbx_description
1 polymer ?
#
loop_
_entity_poly.entity_id
_entity_poly.type
_entity_poly.pdbx_seq_one_letter_code
_entity_poly.pdbx_strand_id
1 'polypeptide(L)'
;MSPAPTLPHRRTHNLLLISKLLSLAQPPHAQPTSPFTLLLDTLEQPARPLLTREYLRRAGPRARPLSSSSSRAGSGSASVVVVVFLGFETFAKPDGVDYFVPCYGFCGGGEAVGGGGMGGPGRSGGMGEGVGERIAREVGEILRQSGGKRFLIMIDSLTTLASLSIRPTSNLNLTAFLSSLLQPPGLQIKGLEQDQGPQISLVAVYHTDVPLPSPPPSALPPAALLNSYSPSPLSLLSYLATTIITIHSLPILLAEKSARSKSLAAPSFGLSEEVDGVVIGLKPKSLTKLNQEERGIVLELEHRRRSGRGVREWFFLPASRNATKKGEGQPFQEIVTLLDDHPLFRRSEEETSEELSDMTFNLALTERQRLEREGVVLPYFDAQKAGGGAGEGGRILYDMGVEDDFDEEEDEI
;
A
#
# COMPACT_ATOMS: atom_id res chain seq x y z
N MET A 1 -29.05 -8.48 10.92
CA MET A 1 -28.17 -9.30 10.04
C MET A 1 -28.17 -8.73 8.62
N SER A 2 -27.28 -7.79 8.34
CA SER A 2 -27.13 -7.21 7.00
C SER A 2 -26.63 -8.25 5.99
N PRO A 3 -27.16 -8.25 4.74
CA PRO A 3 -26.73 -9.20 3.72
C PRO A 3 -25.26 -8.95 3.35
N ALA A 4 -24.50 -10.03 3.18
CA ALA A 4 -23.12 -9.95 2.73
C ALA A 4 -23.04 -9.12 1.43
N PRO A 5 -22.09 -8.18 1.31
CA PRO A 5 -22.00 -7.32 0.14
C PRO A 5 -21.82 -8.15 -1.12
N THR A 6 -22.58 -7.82 -2.16
CA THR A 6 -22.51 -8.51 -3.44
C THR A 6 -21.10 -8.39 -4.04
N LEU A 7 -20.62 -9.43 -4.73
CA LEU A 7 -19.31 -9.46 -5.39
C LEU A 7 -18.98 -8.19 -6.21
N PRO A 8 -19.90 -7.61 -7.03
CA PRO A 8 -19.61 -6.37 -7.76
C PRO A 8 -19.39 -5.17 -6.82
N HIS A 9 -20.12 -5.08 -5.70
CA HIS A 9 -19.95 -4.00 -4.74
C HIS A 9 -18.55 -4.06 -4.11
N ARG A 10 -18.10 -5.25 -3.67
CA ARG A 10 -16.75 -5.45 -3.14
C ARG A 10 -15.66 -5.04 -4.14
N ARG A 11 -15.81 -5.42 -5.42
CA ARG A 11 -14.86 -5.06 -6.48
C ARG A 11 -14.74 -3.55 -6.65
N THR A 12 -15.86 -2.85 -6.79
CA THR A 12 -15.88 -1.38 -6.92
C THR A 12 -15.28 -0.70 -5.71
N HIS A 13 -15.58 -1.17 -4.50
CA HIS A 13 -15.01 -0.65 -3.26
C HIS A 13 -13.48 -0.81 -3.23
N ASN A 14 -12.96 -1.97 -3.63
CA ASN A 14 -11.52 -2.25 -3.59
C ASN A 14 -10.74 -1.43 -4.63
N LEU A 15 -11.30 -1.23 -5.82
CA LEU A 15 -10.72 -0.32 -6.82
C LEU A 15 -10.70 1.12 -6.30
N LEU A 16 -11.82 1.63 -5.77
CA LEU A 16 -11.85 2.96 -5.18
C LEU A 16 -10.88 3.11 -4.00
N LEU A 17 -10.66 2.06 -3.21
CA LEU A 17 -9.70 2.05 -2.12
C LEU A 17 -8.26 2.21 -2.63
N ILE A 18 -7.82 1.36 -3.58
CA ILE A 18 -6.46 1.48 -4.12
C ILE A 18 -6.29 2.81 -4.87
N SER A 19 -7.34 3.29 -5.55
CA SER A 19 -7.35 4.61 -6.17
C SER A 19 -7.02 5.68 -5.16
N LYS A 20 -7.73 5.71 -4.02
CA LYS A 20 -7.55 6.66 -2.92
C LYS A 20 -6.19 6.53 -2.22
N LEU A 21 -5.66 5.31 -2.08
CA LEU A 21 -4.36 5.10 -1.44
C LEU A 21 -3.20 5.59 -2.33
N LEU A 22 -3.32 5.39 -3.65
CA LEU A 22 -2.33 5.87 -4.61
C LEU A 22 -2.52 7.36 -4.95
N SER A 23 -3.78 7.82 -5.03
CA SER A 23 -4.13 9.22 -5.21
C SER A 23 -4.20 9.87 -3.83
N LEU A 24 -3.13 10.52 -3.42
CA LEU A 24 -3.07 11.35 -2.21
C LEU A 24 -4.05 12.56 -2.25
N ALA A 25 -4.90 12.62 -3.28
CA ALA A 25 -5.97 13.56 -3.52
C ALA A 25 -7.19 13.26 -2.63
N GLN A 26 -7.05 13.52 -1.33
CA GLN A 26 -8.22 13.67 -0.45
C GLN A 26 -8.72 15.12 -0.46
N PRO A 27 -9.98 15.41 -0.10
CA PRO A 27 -10.42 16.79 0.16
C PRO A 27 -9.50 17.47 1.21
N PRO A 28 -9.35 18.81 1.18
CA PRO A 28 -8.48 19.53 2.11
C PRO A 28 -8.85 19.35 3.60
N HIS A 29 -10.08 18.90 3.90
CA HIS A 29 -10.58 18.66 5.25
C HIS A 29 -10.50 17.19 5.70
N ALA A 30 -10.08 16.26 4.82
CA ALA A 30 -10.05 14.84 5.15
C ALA A 30 -8.62 14.39 5.49
N GLN A 31 -8.50 13.60 6.56
CA GLN A 31 -7.23 13.01 7.00
C GLN A 31 -6.61 12.13 5.89
N PRO A 32 -5.27 12.05 5.80
CA PRO A 32 -4.63 11.17 4.82
C PRO A 32 -5.13 9.72 5.00
N THR A 33 -5.47 9.06 3.89
CA THR A 33 -5.99 7.68 3.90
C THR A 33 -4.98 6.71 4.51
N SER A 34 -3.70 6.95 4.27
CA SER A 34 -2.59 6.24 4.91
C SER A 34 -1.50 7.24 5.35
N PRO A 35 -1.29 7.43 6.66
CA PRO A 35 -0.17 8.24 7.14
C PRO A 35 1.18 7.57 6.83
N PHE A 36 1.26 6.23 6.90
CA PHE A 36 2.48 5.48 6.60
C PHE A 36 2.17 4.27 5.70
N THR A 37 2.69 4.33 4.48
CA THR A 37 2.65 3.26 3.47
C THR A 37 4.02 2.62 3.34
N LEU A 38 4.10 1.32 3.63
CA LEU A 38 5.30 0.50 3.49
C LEU A 38 5.24 -0.26 2.16
N LEU A 39 6.21 -0.04 1.29
CA LEU A 39 6.39 -0.78 0.05
C LEU A 39 7.43 -1.87 0.30
N LEU A 40 7.04 -3.14 0.12
CA LEU A 40 7.94 -4.27 0.20
C LEU A 40 8.30 -4.70 -1.22
N ASP A 41 9.59 -4.69 -1.53
CA ASP A 41 10.09 -5.10 -2.82
C ASP A 41 11.23 -6.11 -2.71
N THR A 42 11.56 -6.68 -3.86
CA THR A 42 12.57 -7.71 -4.06
C THR A 42 13.55 -7.24 -5.13
N LEU A 43 14.72 -7.87 -5.21
CA LEU A 43 15.68 -7.62 -6.30
C LEU A 43 15.07 -8.02 -7.65
N GLU A 44 14.20 -9.02 -7.66
CA GLU A 44 13.44 -9.44 -8.84
C GLU A 44 12.47 -8.36 -9.34
N GLN A 45 11.84 -7.62 -8.43
CA GLN A 45 10.89 -6.58 -8.79
C GLN A 45 11.02 -5.38 -7.85
N PRO A 46 11.83 -4.36 -8.22
CA PRO A 46 12.02 -3.18 -7.39
C PRO A 46 10.77 -2.28 -7.38
N ALA A 47 10.59 -1.52 -6.31
CA ALA A 47 9.48 -0.57 -6.11
C ALA A 47 9.56 0.71 -6.93
N ARG A 48 10.69 0.97 -7.60
CA ARG A 48 10.93 2.21 -8.35
C ARG A 48 9.80 2.58 -9.32
N PRO A 49 9.21 1.65 -10.11
CA PRO A 49 8.09 1.99 -10.98
C PRO A 49 6.86 2.46 -10.21
N LEU A 50 6.55 1.89 -9.04
CA LEU A 50 5.42 2.35 -8.23
C LEU A 50 5.72 3.72 -7.60
N LEU A 51 6.89 3.84 -6.95
CA LEU A 51 7.29 5.04 -6.21
C LEU A 51 7.51 6.25 -7.13
N THR A 52 8.39 6.11 -8.12
CA THR A 52 8.82 7.24 -8.97
C THR A 52 7.89 7.50 -10.15
N ARG A 53 7.09 6.52 -10.58
CA ARG A 53 6.20 6.72 -11.72
C ARG A 53 4.76 6.91 -11.30
N GLU A 54 4.23 6.09 -10.40
CA GLU A 54 2.80 6.14 -10.07
C GLU A 54 2.51 7.17 -8.98
N TYR A 55 3.22 7.13 -7.86
CA TYR A 55 3.04 8.12 -6.80
C TYR A 55 3.43 9.54 -7.27
N LEU A 56 4.56 9.71 -7.97
CA LEU A 56 4.92 11.03 -8.52
C LEU A 56 3.96 11.51 -9.60
N ARG A 57 3.42 10.64 -10.46
CA ARG A 57 2.42 11.03 -11.46
C ARG A 57 1.11 11.49 -10.81
N ARG A 58 0.72 10.88 -9.70
CA ARG A 58 -0.51 11.24 -8.95
C ARG A 58 -0.30 12.43 -8.02
N ALA A 59 0.89 12.61 -7.47
CA ALA A 59 1.26 13.75 -6.63
C ALA A 59 1.61 15.00 -7.46
N GLY A 60 2.13 14.79 -8.67
CA GLY A 60 2.56 15.85 -9.56
C GLY A 60 1.41 16.75 -10.01
N PRO A 61 1.69 18.01 -10.35
CA PRO A 61 0.67 18.93 -10.83
C PRO A 61 0.11 18.38 -12.15
N ARG A 62 -1.20 18.17 -12.20
CA ARG A 62 -1.93 18.07 -13.48
C ARG A 62 -1.60 19.35 -14.26
N ALA A 63 -0.64 19.26 -15.18
CA ALA A 63 -0.08 20.34 -15.98
C ALA A 63 0.49 21.54 -15.18
N ARG A 64 1.81 21.56 -14.94
CA ARG A 64 2.53 22.85 -15.01
C ARG A 64 2.77 23.13 -16.50
N PRO A 65 2.10 24.12 -17.13
CA PRO A 65 2.55 24.58 -18.44
C PRO A 65 3.93 25.21 -18.25
N LEU A 66 4.88 24.76 -19.05
CA LEU A 66 6.15 25.44 -19.25
C LEU A 66 5.86 26.82 -19.87
N SER A 67 5.76 27.86 -19.06
CA SER A 67 6.28 29.19 -19.39
C SER A 67 5.98 30.20 -18.28
N SER A 68 7.02 30.98 -17.99
CA SER A 68 7.01 32.33 -17.44
C SER A 68 5.74 33.16 -17.67
N SER A 69 5.40 33.94 -16.64
CA SER A 69 4.67 35.22 -16.71
C SER A 69 3.33 35.22 -17.44
N SER A 70 2.24 34.97 -16.73
CA SER A 70 1.08 35.88 -16.76
C SER A 70 0.07 35.49 -15.69
N SER A 71 -0.32 36.47 -14.91
CA SER A 71 -1.49 36.47 -14.05
C SER A 71 -2.75 36.12 -14.85
N ARG A 72 -3.44 35.04 -14.46
CA ARG A 72 -4.90 34.97 -14.56
C ARG A 72 -5.44 33.93 -13.58
N ALA A 73 -6.03 34.45 -12.51
CA ALA A 73 -6.89 33.72 -11.61
C ALA A 73 -8.13 33.23 -12.36
N GLY A 74 -8.51 31.96 -12.14
CA GLY A 74 -9.76 31.42 -12.62
C GLY A 74 -9.84 29.89 -12.58
N SER A 75 -10.52 29.37 -11.54
CA SER A 75 -11.15 28.05 -11.45
C SER A 75 -10.28 26.82 -11.11
N GLY A 76 -10.43 26.34 -9.86
CA GLY A 76 -10.07 24.98 -9.45
C GLY A 76 -8.89 24.87 -8.48
N SER A 77 -9.09 25.23 -7.21
CA SER A 77 -8.11 25.03 -6.12
C SER A 77 -7.87 23.54 -5.84
N ALA A 78 -7.11 22.86 -6.69
CA ALA A 78 -6.52 21.56 -6.37
C ALA A 78 -5.35 21.79 -5.40
N SER A 79 -5.41 21.20 -4.21
CA SER A 79 -4.33 21.31 -3.21
C SER A 79 -3.02 20.81 -3.81
N VAL A 80 -2.03 21.69 -3.97
CA VAL A 80 -0.70 21.31 -4.43
C VAL A 80 -0.05 20.45 -3.34
N VAL A 81 0.25 19.20 -3.67
CA VAL A 81 1.00 18.30 -2.79
C VAL A 81 2.48 18.56 -3.02
N VAL A 82 3.22 18.85 -1.96
CA VAL A 82 4.66 19.06 -2.01
C VAL A 82 5.36 17.72 -1.84
N VAL A 83 6.22 17.34 -2.77
CA VAL A 83 6.91 16.07 -2.73
C VAL A 83 8.35 16.24 -2.24
N VAL A 84 8.67 15.58 -1.12
CA VAL A 84 10.02 15.49 -0.56
C VAL A 84 10.54 14.07 -0.75
N PHE A 85 11.68 13.92 -1.41
CA PHE A 85 12.30 12.62 -1.66
C PHE A 85 13.59 12.48 -0.85
N LEU A 86 13.68 11.45 -0.01
CA LEU A 86 14.86 11.08 0.78
C LEU A 86 15.62 9.97 0.04
N GLY A 87 16.84 10.28 -0.41
CA GLY A 87 17.67 9.37 -1.20
C GLY A 87 18.80 8.72 -0.39
N PHE A 88 18.63 7.50 0.07
CA PHE A 88 19.66 6.67 0.70
C PHE A 88 20.46 5.84 -0.32
N GLU A 89 19.79 5.38 -1.38
CA GLU A 89 20.40 4.64 -2.50
C GLU A 89 20.24 5.35 -3.85
N THR A 90 19.42 6.40 -3.90
CA THR A 90 19.16 7.21 -5.08
C THR A 90 20.11 8.40 -5.12
N PHE A 91 21.00 8.45 -6.11
CA PHE A 91 22.00 9.50 -6.26
C PHE A 91 21.55 10.70 -7.10
N ALA A 92 20.59 10.49 -7.99
CA ALA A 92 20.06 11.52 -8.88
C ALA A 92 18.62 11.89 -8.50
N LYS A 93 18.30 13.19 -8.46
CA LYS A 93 16.95 13.68 -8.18
C LYS A 93 15.96 13.14 -9.23
N PRO A 94 14.89 12.42 -8.83
CA PRO A 94 13.86 11.98 -9.75
C PRO A 94 13.06 13.15 -10.35
N ASP A 95 12.64 13.00 -11.61
CA ASP A 95 11.80 13.99 -12.28
C ASP A 95 10.44 14.15 -11.58
N GLY A 96 10.01 15.39 -11.36
CA GLY A 96 8.72 15.69 -10.72
C GLY A 96 8.74 15.78 -9.19
N VAL A 97 9.90 15.60 -8.55
CA VAL A 97 10.10 15.85 -7.11
C VAL A 97 10.35 17.34 -6.86
N ASP A 98 9.72 17.93 -5.84
CA ASP A 98 9.97 19.33 -5.46
C ASP A 98 11.32 19.45 -4.72
N TYR A 99 11.49 18.68 -3.64
CA TYR A 99 12.70 18.69 -2.80
C TYR A 99 13.38 17.33 -2.74
N PHE A 100 14.71 17.30 -2.91
CA PHE A 100 15.52 16.09 -2.86
C PHE A 100 16.57 16.22 -1.76
N VAL A 101 16.55 15.29 -0.80
CA VAL A 101 17.48 15.24 0.32
C VAL A 101 18.42 14.04 0.11
N PRO A 102 19.71 14.26 -0.20
CA PRO A 102 20.68 13.18 -0.38
C PRO A 102 21.09 12.60 0.99
N CYS A 103 20.38 11.56 1.42
CA CYS A 103 20.58 10.93 2.72
C CYS A 103 21.82 10.04 2.81
N TYR A 104 22.35 9.58 1.68
CA TYR A 104 23.58 8.77 1.61
C TYR A 104 24.79 9.48 2.24
N GLY A 105 24.84 10.82 2.20
CA GLY A 105 25.91 11.61 2.82
C GLY A 105 25.92 11.57 4.35
N PHE A 106 24.76 11.34 4.99
CA PHE A 106 24.67 11.25 6.45
C PHE A 106 25.07 9.88 7.01
N CYS A 107 25.12 8.86 6.16
CA CYS A 107 25.38 7.47 6.55
C CYS A 107 26.90 7.13 6.59
N GLY A 108 27.75 7.95 5.97
CA GLY A 108 29.19 7.71 5.81
C GLY A 108 30.11 8.34 6.87
N GLY A 109 29.59 9.00 7.90
CA GLY A 109 30.40 9.79 8.84
C GLY A 109 30.82 9.05 10.10
N GLY A 110 31.87 8.24 10.02
CA GLY A 110 32.56 7.63 11.17
C GLY A 110 34.08 7.88 11.21
N GLU A 111 34.70 8.31 10.11
CA GLU A 111 36.12 8.71 10.10
C GLU A 111 36.27 10.04 9.36
N ALA A 112 36.72 11.06 10.09
CA ALA A 112 37.32 12.23 9.50
C ALA A 112 38.67 11.81 8.88
N VAL A 113 38.66 11.32 7.64
CA VAL A 113 39.87 11.30 6.82
C VAL A 113 39.90 12.63 6.08
N GLY A 114 40.87 13.47 6.44
CA GLY A 114 41.14 14.73 5.77
C GLY A 114 41.38 14.51 4.27
N GLY A 115 40.57 15.16 3.45
CA GLY A 115 40.72 15.16 2.01
C GLY A 115 39.71 16.12 1.39
N GLY A 116 40.18 17.30 0.97
CA GLY A 116 39.34 18.38 0.47
C GLY A 116 38.57 18.03 -0.80
N GLY A 117 37.28 18.35 -0.79
CA GLY A 117 36.42 18.40 -1.96
C GLY A 117 35.34 19.47 -1.76
N MET A 118 35.39 20.52 -2.58
CA MET A 118 34.45 21.65 -2.69
C MET A 118 32.99 21.15 -2.75
N GLY A 119 31.94 21.76 -2.18
CA GLY A 119 31.70 22.98 -1.44
C GLY A 119 30.17 23.15 -1.38
N GLY A 120 29.61 23.40 -0.20
CA GLY A 120 28.19 23.72 0.03
C GLY A 120 28.06 24.40 1.40
N PRO A 121 27.23 25.44 1.56
CA PRO A 121 27.42 26.42 2.63
C PRO A 121 26.99 25.88 4.00
N GLY A 122 27.91 26.02 4.95
CA GLY A 122 27.77 25.98 6.40
C GLY A 122 26.50 25.35 7.00
N ARG A 123 26.61 24.12 7.51
CA ARG A 123 25.71 23.59 8.53
C ARG A 123 26.52 22.97 9.65
N SER A 124 26.69 23.75 10.73
CA SER A 124 27.26 23.32 12.00
C SER A 124 26.36 22.25 12.62
N GLY A 125 26.68 20.98 12.41
CA GLY A 125 26.07 19.89 13.17
C GLY A 125 26.55 19.95 14.61
N GLY A 126 25.62 20.01 15.57
CA GLY A 126 25.93 19.93 16.98
C GLY A 126 26.63 18.61 17.30
N MET A 127 27.68 18.67 18.11
CA MET A 127 28.42 17.50 18.60
C MET A 127 27.44 16.55 19.33
N GLY A 128 27.07 15.43 18.72
CA GLY A 128 26.18 14.41 19.31
C GLY A 128 24.82 14.19 18.64
N GLU A 129 24.47 14.96 17.60
CA GLU A 129 23.17 14.81 16.91
C GLU A 129 23.12 13.54 16.04
N GLY A 130 22.11 12.69 16.27
CA GLY A 130 21.94 11.42 15.57
C GLY A 130 21.64 11.59 14.07
N VAL A 131 21.92 10.57 13.26
CA VAL A 131 21.63 10.60 11.80
C VAL A 131 20.15 10.92 11.54
N GLY A 132 19.24 10.33 12.31
CA GLY A 132 17.80 10.55 12.17
C GLY A 132 17.37 11.98 12.53
N GLU A 133 17.97 12.58 13.56
CA GLU A 133 17.66 13.96 13.99
C GLU A 133 18.08 14.97 12.93
N ARG A 134 19.25 14.78 12.31
CA ARG A 134 19.72 15.66 11.22
C ARG A 134 18.78 15.64 10.01
N ILE A 135 18.35 14.45 9.60
CA ILE A 135 17.40 14.29 8.49
C ILE A 135 16.04 14.89 8.86
N ALA A 136 15.54 14.62 10.07
CA ALA A 136 14.26 15.16 10.53
C ALA A 136 14.26 16.70 10.61
N ARG A 137 15.37 17.31 11.05
CA ARG A 137 15.55 18.77 11.05
C ARG A 137 15.52 19.33 9.63
N GLU A 138 16.26 18.74 8.70
CA GLU A 138 16.30 19.19 7.31
C GLU A 138 14.92 19.09 6.64
N VAL A 139 14.22 17.97 6.83
CA VAL A 139 12.83 17.82 6.37
C VAL A 139 11.95 18.87 7.02
N GLY A 140 12.05 19.08 8.34
CA GLY A 140 11.29 20.11 9.05
C GLY A 140 11.50 21.53 8.50
N GLU A 141 12.73 21.89 8.11
CA GLU A 141 13.04 23.17 7.47
C GLU A 141 12.39 23.28 6.08
N ILE A 142 12.46 22.23 5.27
CA ILE A 142 11.83 22.18 3.94
C ILE A 142 10.30 22.35 4.05
N LEU A 143 9.67 21.63 4.97
CA LEU A 143 8.22 21.70 5.19
C LEU A 143 7.80 23.13 5.61
N ARG A 144 8.60 23.80 6.44
CA ARG A 144 8.37 25.19 6.85
C ARG A 144 8.54 26.18 5.70
N GLN A 145 9.58 26.02 4.88
CA GLN A 145 9.84 26.90 3.74
C GLN A 145 8.79 26.77 2.64
N SER A 146 8.27 25.56 2.43
CA SER A 146 7.35 25.30 1.32
C SER A 146 5.96 25.90 1.53
N GLY A 147 5.55 26.23 2.76
CA GLY A 147 4.23 26.82 3.07
C GLY A 147 3.03 25.95 2.66
N GLY A 148 3.25 24.70 2.25
CA GLY A 148 2.23 23.78 1.79
C GLY A 148 1.39 23.25 2.94
N LYS A 149 0.14 22.85 2.64
CA LYS A 149 -0.73 22.16 3.61
C LYS A 149 -0.64 20.64 3.50
N ARG A 150 -0.05 20.11 2.43
CA ARG A 150 0.00 18.68 2.12
C ARG A 150 1.38 18.29 1.62
N PHE A 151 1.91 17.24 2.21
CA PHE A 151 3.27 16.78 1.96
C PHE A 151 3.29 15.28 1.73
N LEU A 152 4.03 14.88 0.71
CA LEU A 152 4.36 13.49 0.45
C LEU A 152 5.85 13.32 0.69
N ILE A 153 6.20 12.53 1.70
CA ILE A 153 7.59 12.16 1.98
C ILE A 153 7.81 10.78 1.38
N MET A 154 8.78 10.67 0.47
CA MET A 154 9.21 9.42 -0.13
C MET A 154 10.55 9.00 0.45
N ILE A 155 10.67 7.75 0.87
CA ILE A 155 11.93 7.14 1.30
C ILE A 155 12.25 5.98 0.36
N ASP A 156 13.42 6.04 -0.27
CA ASP A 156 13.86 5.02 -1.23
C ASP A 156 14.35 3.71 -0.60
N SER A 157 14.92 3.74 0.61
CA SER A 157 15.40 2.52 1.28
C SER A 157 15.38 2.65 2.82
N LEU A 158 14.32 2.12 3.44
CA LEU A 158 14.25 1.88 4.89
C LEU A 158 15.22 0.79 5.32
N THR A 159 15.64 -0.12 4.44
CA THR A 159 16.59 -1.17 4.79
C THR A 159 17.93 -0.58 5.23
N THR A 160 18.37 0.52 4.62
CA THR A 160 19.56 1.27 5.04
C THR A 160 19.40 1.85 6.45
N LEU A 161 18.23 2.43 6.75
CA LEU A 161 17.90 2.94 8.09
C LEU A 161 17.77 1.83 9.13
N ALA A 162 17.20 0.68 8.77
CA ALA A 162 17.12 -0.49 9.64
C ALA A 162 18.52 -1.03 9.99
N SER A 163 19.40 -1.12 8.99
CA SER A 163 20.83 -1.48 9.19
C SER A 163 21.55 -0.49 10.10
N LEU A 164 21.23 0.80 10.00
CA LEU A 164 21.75 1.81 10.92
C LEU A 164 21.21 1.61 12.32
N SER A 165 19.90 1.41 12.52
CA SER A 165 19.32 1.25 13.86
C SER A 165 19.85 0.04 14.64
N ILE A 166 20.30 -1.01 13.95
CA ILE A 166 20.92 -2.17 14.57
C ILE A 166 22.37 -1.88 15.00
N ARG A 167 23.06 -0.95 14.34
CA ARG A 167 24.44 -0.59 14.67
C ARG A 167 24.48 0.18 16.00
N PRO A 168 25.25 -0.28 17.01
CA PRO A 168 25.33 0.38 18.32
C PRO A 168 25.82 1.83 18.29
N THR A 169 26.51 2.23 17.22
CA THR A 169 27.13 3.55 17.07
C THR A 169 26.18 4.62 16.54
N SER A 170 25.02 4.25 15.99
CA SER A 170 24.18 5.17 15.22
C SER A 170 23.14 5.93 16.07
N ASN A 171 22.88 5.50 17.31
CA ASN A 171 21.84 6.02 18.22
C ASN A 171 20.50 6.29 17.51
N LEU A 172 20.16 5.52 16.47
CA LEU A 172 18.97 5.75 15.66
C LEU A 172 17.82 4.88 16.17
N ASN A 173 16.79 5.53 16.73
CA ASN A 173 15.52 4.87 17.00
C ASN A 173 14.57 5.07 15.80
N LEU A 174 14.25 3.96 15.11
CA LEU A 174 13.42 3.98 13.91
C LEU A 174 11.99 4.49 14.18
N THR A 175 11.39 4.14 15.31
CA THR A 175 10.01 4.58 15.64
C THR A 175 9.96 6.07 15.93
N ALA A 176 10.93 6.57 16.70
CA ALA A 176 11.06 7.99 17.01
C ALA A 176 11.32 8.82 15.74
N PHE A 177 12.17 8.30 14.84
CA PHE A 177 12.46 8.94 13.55
C PHE A 177 11.21 9.04 12.67
N LEU A 178 10.48 7.94 12.45
CA LEU A 178 9.26 7.94 11.66
C LEU A 178 8.18 8.85 12.27
N SER A 179 8.05 8.85 13.60
CA SER A 179 7.16 9.77 14.32
C SER A 179 7.54 11.24 14.09
N SER A 180 8.84 11.56 14.12
CA SER A 180 9.34 12.92 13.85
C SER A 180 9.06 13.39 12.43
N LEU A 181 9.07 12.50 11.43
CA LEU A 181 8.69 12.84 10.05
C LEU A 181 7.19 13.09 9.91
N LEU A 182 6.35 12.31 10.60
CA LEU A 182 4.89 12.43 10.55
C LEU A 182 4.38 13.62 11.37
N GLN A 183 5.06 13.98 12.45
CA GLN A 183 4.73 15.08 13.35
C GLN A 183 5.97 15.93 13.66
N PRO A 184 6.46 16.73 12.72
CA PRO A 184 7.66 17.54 12.94
C PRO A 184 7.40 18.58 14.04
N PRO A 185 8.27 18.68 15.06
CA PRO A 185 8.04 19.52 16.24
C PRO A 185 7.92 21.02 15.90
N GLY A 186 8.50 21.44 14.77
CA GLY A 186 8.44 22.83 14.28
C GLY A 186 7.14 23.25 13.58
N LEU A 187 6.21 22.32 13.32
CA LEU A 187 4.90 22.62 12.72
C LEU A 187 3.74 22.51 13.71
N GLN A 188 4.01 22.19 14.98
CA GLN A 188 3.00 22.23 16.04
C GLN A 188 2.75 23.69 16.44
N ILE A 189 1.75 24.32 15.82
CA ILE A 189 1.25 25.64 16.22
C ILE A 189 0.51 25.45 17.54
N LYS A 190 1.14 25.82 18.67
CA LYS A 190 0.45 25.95 19.95
C LYS A 190 -0.62 27.06 19.83
N GLY A 191 -1.90 26.71 19.91
CA GLY A 191 -2.97 27.68 20.22
C GLY A 191 -4.06 27.93 19.18
N LEU A 192 -4.24 27.09 18.16
CA LEU A 192 -5.43 27.14 17.31
C LEU A 192 -6.10 25.76 17.31
N GLU A 193 -7.43 25.78 17.33
CA GLU A 193 -8.30 24.60 17.39
C GLU A 193 -7.87 23.50 16.41
N GLN A 194 -8.12 22.26 16.83
CA GLN A 194 -7.55 20.98 16.42
C GLN A 194 -7.74 20.57 14.94
N ASP A 195 -8.02 21.50 14.02
CA ASP A 195 -8.71 21.17 12.77
C ASP A 195 -7.94 21.42 11.45
N GLN A 196 -6.71 21.94 11.47
CA GLN A 196 -5.95 22.17 10.21
C GLN A 196 -4.41 22.04 10.37
N GLY A 197 -3.91 20.92 10.91
CA GLY A 197 -2.47 20.59 10.83
C GLY A 197 -2.03 20.23 9.40
N PRO A 198 -0.73 20.33 9.06
CA PRO A 198 -0.22 19.89 7.76
C PRO A 198 -0.45 18.38 7.58
N GLN A 199 -1.01 17.98 6.43
CA GLN A 199 -1.24 16.58 6.10
C GLN A 199 0.04 15.97 5.53
N ILE A 200 0.67 15.07 6.28
CA ILE A 200 1.88 14.37 5.85
C ILE A 200 1.51 12.90 5.56
N SER A 201 1.87 12.43 4.37
CA SER A 201 1.83 11.01 4.01
C SER A 201 3.23 10.53 3.70
N LEU A 202 3.64 9.44 4.34
CA LEU A 202 4.94 8.82 4.21
C LEU A 202 4.82 7.56 3.37
N VAL A 203 5.59 7.47 2.28
CA VAL A 203 5.73 6.28 1.44
C VAL A 203 7.18 5.84 1.48
N ALA A 204 7.42 4.62 1.94
CA ALA A 204 8.78 4.16 2.18
C ALA A 204 9.00 2.74 1.66
N VAL A 205 10.14 2.50 1.02
CA VAL A 205 10.49 1.19 0.46
C VAL A 205 11.37 0.40 1.41
N TYR A 206 11.11 -0.89 1.55
CA TYR A 206 11.94 -1.83 2.29
C TYR A 206 12.22 -3.05 1.40
N HIS A 207 13.51 -3.29 1.14
CA HIS A 207 13.98 -4.43 0.35
C HIS A 207 14.03 -5.67 1.24
N THR A 208 13.24 -6.70 0.92
CA THR A 208 13.18 -7.95 1.70
C THR A 208 14.41 -8.83 1.51
N ASP A 209 15.08 -8.69 0.36
CA ASP A 209 16.18 -9.55 -0.07
C ASP A 209 17.55 -9.06 0.39
N VAL A 210 17.60 -7.87 1.01
CA VAL A 210 18.85 -7.28 1.50
C VAL A 210 19.03 -7.67 2.97
N PRO A 211 20.00 -8.53 3.31
CA PRO A 211 20.19 -8.99 4.67
C PRO A 211 20.65 -7.84 5.58
N LEU A 212 20.11 -7.81 6.79
CA LEU A 212 20.55 -6.88 7.82
C LEU A 212 21.82 -7.42 8.50
N PRO A 213 22.76 -6.53 8.91
CA PRO A 213 23.97 -6.96 9.59
C PRO A 213 23.59 -7.64 10.92
N SER A 214 23.96 -8.91 11.08
CA SER A 214 23.87 -9.60 12.36
C SER A 214 25.10 -9.26 13.23
N PRO A 215 24.92 -8.98 14.53
CA PRO A 215 26.07 -8.81 15.41
C PRO A 215 26.83 -10.15 15.51
N PRO A 216 28.18 -10.14 15.47
CA PRO A 216 28.97 -11.36 15.56
C PRO A 216 28.76 -12.05 16.91
N PRO A 217 28.69 -13.40 16.96
CA PRO A 217 28.41 -14.15 18.18
C PRO A 217 29.51 -14.05 19.25
N SER A 218 30.71 -13.58 18.89
CA SER A 218 31.91 -13.64 19.75
C SER A 218 32.16 -12.40 20.62
N ALA A 219 31.28 -11.41 20.59
CA ALA A 219 31.33 -10.28 21.53
C ALA A 219 29.89 -9.86 21.85
N LEU A 220 29.27 -10.51 22.83
CA LEU A 220 27.99 -10.08 23.39
C LEU A 220 28.28 -9.03 24.48
N PRO A 221 28.23 -7.71 24.19
CA PRO A 221 28.07 -6.74 25.26
C PRO A 221 26.71 -6.99 25.96
N PRO A 222 26.57 -6.65 27.24
CA PRO A 222 25.30 -6.81 27.97
C PRO A 222 24.10 -6.09 27.31
N ALA A 223 24.35 -5.11 26.44
CA ALA A 223 23.33 -4.45 25.61
C ALA A 223 22.70 -5.35 24.53
N ALA A 224 23.38 -6.41 24.08
CA ALA A 224 22.84 -7.35 23.09
C ALA A 224 21.70 -8.22 23.65
N LEU A 225 21.69 -8.45 24.98
CA LEU A 225 20.61 -9.18 25.65
C LEU A 225 19.28 -8.39 25.69
N LEU A 226 19.33 -7.06 25.58
CA LEU A 226 18.13 -6.21 25.47
C LEU A 226 17.48 -6.34 24.08
N ASN A 227 18.26 -6.66 23.04
CA ASN A 227 17.74 -6.81 21.67
C ASN A 227 17.16 -8.19 21.37
N SER A 228 17.38 -9.21 22.22
CA SER A 228 16.84 -10.56 22.01
C SER A 228 15.30 -10.61 22.00
N TYR A 229 14.65 -9.69 22.71
CA TYR A 229 13.19 -9.55 22.73
C TYR A 229 12.70 -8.43 21.81
N SER A 230 13.60 -7.69 21.15
CA SER A 230 13.22 -6.65 20.20
C SER A 230 12.76 -7.29 18.89
N PRO A 231 11.63 -6.86 18.32
CA PRO A 231 11.19 -7.39 17.04
C PRO A 231 12.17 -7.04 15.93
N SER A 232 12.20 -7.86 14.87
CA SER A 232 12.96 -7.52 13.68
C SER A 232 12.48 -6.17 13.10
N PRO A 233 13.36 -5.37 12.46
CA PRO A 233 12.94 -4.09 11.89
C PRO A 233 11.81 -4.22 10.88
N LEU A 234 11.77 -5.31 10.09
CA LEU A 234 10.66 -5.58 9.19
C LEU A 234 9.35 -5.81 9.96
N SER A 235 9.37 -6.63 11.02
CA SER A 235 8.18 -6.86 11.86
C SER A 235 7.68 -5.56 12.50
N LEU A 236 8.60 -4.70 12.97
CA LEU A 236 8.27 -3.41 13.53
C LEU A 236 7.70 -2.44 12.48
N LEU A 237 8.30 -2.37 11.30
CA LEU A 237 7.80 -1.51 10.20
C LEU A 237 6.43 -1.97 9.71
N SER A 238 6.23 -3.28 9.53
CA SER A 238 4.93 -3.86 9.19
C SER A 238 3.90 -3.65 10.29
N TYR A 239 4.31 -3.60 11.56
CA TYR A 239 3.42 -3.25 12.66
C TYR A 239 2.99 -1.78 12.63
N LEU A 240 3.92 -0.85 12.32
CA LEU A 240 3.64 0.58 12.25
C LEU A 240 2.90 1.01 10.98
N ALA A 241 3.07 0.27 9.88
CA ALA A 241 2.45 0.59 8.61
C ALA A 241 0.92 0.50 8.69
N THR A 242 0.24 1.54 8.17
CA THR A 242 -1.22 1.49 8.01
C THR A 242 -1.60 0.81 6.70
N THR A 243 -0.71 0.89 5.71
CA THR A 243 -0.85 0.22 4.42
C THR A 243 0.47 -0.44 4.05
N ILE A 244 0.42 -1.71 3.67
CA ILE A 244 1.55 -2.47 3.17
C ILE A 244 1.23 -2.81 1.71
N ILE A 245 2.18 -2.56 0.81
CA ILE A 245 2.08 -2.93 -0.59
C ILE A 245 3.27 -3.82 -0.89
N THR A 246 3.02 -5.12 -1.06
CA THR A 246 4.00 -6.09 -1.54
C THR A 246 4.00 -6.08 -3.06
N ILE A 247 5.18 -5.90 -3.65
CA ILE A 247 5.35 -5.76 -5.08
C ILE A 247 5.82 -7.08 -5.67
N HIS A 248 5.04 -7.60 -6.60
CA HIS A 248 5.29 -8.87 -7.26
C HIS A 248 5.56 -8.69 -8.76
N SER A 249 6.45 -9.51 -9.27
CA SER A 249 6.74 -9.60 -10.71
C SER A 249 5.64 -10.41 -11.40
N LEU A 250 4.87 -9.80 -12.32
CA LEU A 250 3.89 -10.51 -13.13
C LEU A 250 4.41 -11.81 -13.78
N PRO A 251 5.58 -11.84 -14.46
CA PRO A 251 6.07 -13.05 -15.11
C PRO A 251 6.40 -14.18 -14.13
N ILE A 252 6.81 -13.86 -12.90
CA ILE A 252 7.07 -14.85 -11.85
C ILE A 252 5.75 -15.50 -11.43
N LEU A 253 4.73 -14.68 -11.13
CA LEU A 253 3.40 -15.18 -10.77
C LEU A 253 2.74 -15.99 -11.90
N LEU A 254 2.94 -15.60 -13.16
CA LEU A 254 2.46 -16.38 -14.30
C LEU A 254 3.17 -17.73 -14.43
N ALA A 255 4.47 -17.78 -14.18
CA ALA A 255 5.23 -19.03 -14.18
C ALA A 255 4.77 -19.96 -13.05
N GLU A 256 4.54 -19.42 -11.85
CA GLU A 256 3.98 -20.15 -10.72
C GLU A 256 2.56 -20.66 -11.02
N LYS A 257 1.68 -19.80 -11.55
CA LYS A 257 0.33 -20.19 -11.97
C LYS A 257 0.38 -21.31 -13.01
N SER A 258 1.25 -21.21 -14.02
CA SER A 258 1.39 -22.24 -15.06
C SER A 258 1.91 -23.56 -14.49
N ALA A 259 2.90 -23.52 -13.60
CA ALA A 259 3.40 -24.72 -12.91
C ALA A 259 2.29 -25.38 -12.10
N ARG A 260 1.53 -24.60 -11.33
CA ARG A 260 0.39 -25.07 -10.53
C ARG A 260 -0.71 -25.70 -11.39
N SER A 261 -1.04 -25.08 -12.53
CA SER A 261 -2.03 -25.64 -13.49
C SER A 261 -1.59 -26.97 -14.12
N LYS A 262 -0.28 -27.22 -14.16
CA LYS A 262 0.32 -28.44 -14.72
C LYS A 262 0.75 -29.43 -13.63
N SER A 263 0.41 -29.15 -12.37
CA SER A 263 0.85 -29.93 -11.20
C SER A 263 2.39 -30.10 -11.14
N LEU A 264 3.13 -29.11 -11.63
CA LEU A 264 4.59 -29.05 -11.55
C LEU A 264 5.01 -28.25 -10.30
N ALA A 265 6.23 -28.50 -9.84
CA ALA A 265 6.83 -27.69 -8.78
C ALA A 265 6.91 -26.21 -9.21
N ALA A 266 6.56 -25.30 -8.30
CA ALA A 266 6.65 -23.87 -8.55
C ALA A 266 8.13 -23.49 -8.79
N PRO A 267 8.43 -22.73 -9.87
CA PRO A 267 9.77 -22.23 -10.09
C PRO A 267 10.14 -21.21 -9.00
N SER A 268 11.33 -21.35 -8.43
CA SER A 268 11.96 -20.32 -7.60
C SER A 268 12.72 -19.32 -8.47
N PHE A 269 12.87 -18.09 -7.99
CA PHE A 269 13.59 -17.02 -8.68
C PHE A 269 14.53 -16.27 -7.74
N GLY A 270 15.66 -15.78 -8.28
CA GLY A 270 16.62 -14.95 -7.54
C GLY A 270 17.26 -15.69 -6.38
N LEU A 271 17.30 -15.08 -5.20
CA LEU A 271 17.92 -15.68 -4.01
C LEU A 271 17.29 -17.02 -3.59
N SER A 272 16.01 -17.24 -3.92
CA SER A 272 15.30 -18.49 -3.63
C SER A 272 15.70 -19.65 -4.56
N GLU A 273 16.42 -19.38 -5.65
CA GLU A 273 17.01 -20.43 -6.49
C GLU A 273 18.17 -21.13 -5.78
N GLU A 274 18.75 -20.51 -4.74
CA GLU A 274 19.93 -21.00 -4.02
C GLU A 274 21.13 -21.29 -4.95
N VAL A 275 21.16 -20.66 -6.13
CA VAL A 275 22.24 -20.79 -7.10
C VAL A 275 23.33 -19.78 -6.77
N ASP A 276 24.52 -20.30 -6.46
CA ASP A 276 25.65 -19.46 -6.09
C ASP A 276 26.04 -18.49 -7.22
N GLY A 277 26.26 -17.23 -6.86
CA GLY A 277 26.55 -16.15 -7.81
C GLY A 277 25.37 -15.59 -8.60
N VAL A 278 24.15 -16.16 -8.49
CA VAL A 278 22.94 -15.61 -9.14
C VAL A 278 22.12 -14.82 -8.12
N VAL A 279 22.18 -13.49 -8.23
CA VAL A 279 21.41 -12.59 -7.34
C VAL A 279 20.03 -12.26 -7.92
N ILE A 280 19.94 -12.19 -9.26
CA ILE A 280 18.69 -11.94 -9.98
C ILE A 280 18.51 -13.06 -11.01
N GLY A 281 17.42 -13.80 -10.88
CA GLY A 281 17.04 -14.90 -11.73
C GLY A 281 16.69 -14.45 -13.15
N LEU A 282 16.94 -15.33 -14.11
CA LEU A 282 16.57 -15.06 -15.50
C LEU A 282 15.05 -15.20 -15.66
N LYS A 283 14.38 -14.06 -15.82
CA LYS A 283 12.92 -14.04 -16.04
C LYS A 283 12.55 -14.85 -17.28
N PRO A 284 11.43 -15.59 -17.26
CA PRO A 284 11.04 -16.45 -18.36
C PRO A 284 10.85 -15.65 -19.66
N LYS A 285 11.31 -16.22 -20.79
CA LYS A 285 11.23 -15.61 -22.13
C LYS A 285 9.82 -15.17 -22.55
N SER A 286 8.79 -15.70 -21.88
CA SER A 286 7.39 -15.25 -22.02
C SER A 286 7.24 -13.73 -21.93
N LEU A 287 8.06 -13.06 -21.11
CA LEU A 287 8.04 -11.59 -20.94
C LEU A 287 8.31 -10.82 -22.24
N THR A 288 9.12 -11.37 -23.15
CA THR A 288 9.40 -10.73 -24.46
C THR A 288 8.22 -10.84 -25.43
N LYS A 289 7.34 -11.82 -25.24
CA LYS A 289 6.15 -12.05 -26.06
C LYS A 289 4.91 -11.31 -25.56
N LEU A 290 4.93 -10.79 -24.33
CA LEU A 290 3.79 -10.04 -23.77
C LEU A 290 3.60 -8.71 -24.49
N ASN A 291 2.33 -8.42 -24.79
CA ASN A 291 1.90 -7.14 -25.34
C ASN A 291 2.23 -6.00 -24.38
N GLN A 292 2.35 -4.77 -24.88
CA GLN A 292 2.71 -3.62 -24.07
C GLN A 292 1.66 -3.29 -22.98
N GLU A 293 0.41 -3.70 -23.18
CA GLU A 293 -0.72 -3.52 -22.25
C GLU A 293 -0.76 -4.56 -21.14
N GLU A 294 -0.20 -5.75 -21.39
CA GLU A 294 -0.10 -6.86 -20.44
C GLU A 294 1.18 -6.78 -19.59
N ARG A 295 2.09 -5.87 -19.94
CA ARG A 295 3.28 -5.61 -19.13
C ARG A 295 2.90 -4.72 -17.96
N GLY A 296 3.32 -5.11 -16.76
CA GLY A 296 3.01 -4.37 -15.55
C GLY A 296 3.66 -4.99 -14.33
N ILE A 297 3.32 -4.44 -13.17
CA ILE A 297 3.66 -4.98 -11.86
C ILE A 297 2.38 -5.41 -11.15
N VAL A 298 2.48 -6.41 -10.30
CA VAL A 298 1.37 -6.86 -9.46
C VAL A 298 1.59 -6.32 -8.06
N LEU A 299 0.53 -5.81 -7.45
CA LEU A 299 0.53 -5.22 -6.12
C LEU A 299 -0.39 -6.06 -5.24
N GLU A 300 0.16 -6.66 -4.20
CA GLU A 300 -0.65 -7.20 -3.11
C GLU A 300 -0.77 -6.09 -2.06
N LEU A 301 -2.00 -5.64 -1.84
CA LEU A 301 -2.33 -4.58 -0.90
C LEU A 301 -2.82 -5.20 0.40
N GLU A 302 -2.24 -4.79 1.52
CA GLU A 302 -2.82 -4.94 2.85
C GLU A 302 -3.09 -3.55 3.45
N HIS A 303 -4.36 -3.20 3.60
CA HIS A 303 -4.78 -1.93 4.21
C HIS A 303 -5.51 -2.15 5.53
N ARG A 304 -5.03 -1.51 6.60
CA ARG A 304 -5.66 -1.58 7.93
C ARG A 304 -6.71 -0.49 8.07
N ARG A 305 -7.97 -0.88 8.25
CA ARG A 305 -9.06 0.05 8.51
C ARG A 305 -8.94 0.66 9.90
N ARG A 306 -9.68 1.74 10.15
CA ARG A 306 -9.80 2.36 11.48
C ARG A 306 -10.32 1.40 12.56
N SER A 307 -11.10 0.38 12.16
CA SER A 307 -11.56 -0.69 13.05
C SER A 307 -10.49 -1.73 13.40
N GLY A 308 -9.27 -1.61 12.87
CA GLY A 308 -8.20 -2.58 13.03
C GLY A 308 -8.29 -3.80 12.09
N ARG A 309 -9.42 -4.02 11.40
CA ARG A 309 -9.54 -5.10 10.41
C ARG A 309 -8.73 -4.78 9.14
N GLY A 310 -7.93 -5.74 8.69
CA GLY A 310 -7.16 -5.65 7.45
C GLY A 310 -7.98 -6.04 6.22
N VAL A 311 -7.81 -5.29 5.13
CA VAL A 311 -8.29 -5.65 3.78
C VAL A 311 -7.08 -6.09 2.98
N ARG A 312 -7.12 -7.32 2.45
CA ARG A 312 -6.10 -7.85 1.54
C ARG A 312 -6.68 -8.04 0.15
N GLU A 313 -6.02 -7.51 -0.87
CA GLU A 313 -6.49 -7.58 -2.25
C GLU A 313 -5.32 -7.49 -3.24
N TRP A 314 -5.48 -8.12 -4.42
CA TRP A 314 -4.46 -8.16 -5.45
C TRP A 314 -4.83 -7.27 -6.64
N PHE A 315 -3.89 -6.42 -7.03
CA PHE A 315 -4.06 -5.45 -8.10
C PHE A 315 -2.98 -5.60 -9.17
N PHE A 316 -3.33 -5.23 -10.39
CA PHE A 316 -2.40 -5.12 -11.51
C PHE A 316 -2.22 -3.65 -11.88
N LEU A 317 -0.96 -3.22 -11.99
CA LEU A 317 -0.58 -1.90 -12.45
C LEU A 317 0.19 -2.01 -13.78
N PRO A 318 -0.37 -1.53 -14.91
CA PRO A 318 0.27 -1.60 -16.22
C PRO A 318 1.52 -0.69 -16.31
N ALA A 319 2.52 -1.16 -17.04
CA ALA A 319 3.81 -0.51 -17.23
C ALA A 319 3.81 0.53 -18.35
N SER A 320 2.73 0.73 -19.12
CA SER A 320 2.71 1.65 -20.25
C SER A 320 1.68 2.78 -20.12
N ARG A 321 1.97 3.91 -20.76
CA ARG A 321 1.32 5.22 -20.69
C ARG A 321 0.02 5.34 -21.49
N ASN A 322 -0.56 4.24 -21.96
CA ASN A 322 -1.73 4.28 -22.84
C ASN A 322 -3.03 3.95 -22.08
N ALA A 323 -3.28 4.64 -20.97
CA ALA A 323 -4.66 5.10 -20.80
C ALA A 323 -4.86 6.09 -21.94
N THR A 324 -5.48 5.62 -23.02
CA THR A 324 -5.84 6.38 -24.21
C THR A 324 -6.14 7.82 -23.82
N LYS A 325 -5.53 8.79 -24.50
CA LYS A 325 -6.16 10.09 -24.71
C LYS A 325 -7.48 9.83 -25.45
N LYS A 326 -8.51 9.35 -24.75
CA LYS A 326 -9.89 9.56 -25.14
C LYS A 326 -10.21 10.99 -24.73
N GLY A 327 -10.80 11.71 -25.68
CA GLY A 327 -10.84 13.17 -25.74
C GLY A 327 -11.37 13.90 -24.51
N GLU A 328 -11.24 15.22 -24.56
CA GLU A 328 -11.84 16.18 -23.63
C GLU A 328 -13.21 15.69 -23.12
N GLY A 329 -13.32 15.50 -21.80
CA GLY A 329 -14.61 15.30 -21.12
C GLY A 329 -14.93 13.91 -20.54
N GLN A 330 -14.05 12.91 -20.64
CA GLN A 330 -14.28 11.61 -19.96
C GLN A 330 -13.64 11.58 -18.56
N PRO A 331 -14.31 11.03 -17.53
CA PRO A 331 -13.77 10.93 -16.18
C PRO A 331 -12.52 10.05 -16.16
N PHE A 332 -11.58 10.40 -15.28
CA PHE A 332 -10.29 9.72 -15.08
C PHE A 332 -10.47 8.20 -14.98
N GLN A 333 -10.08 7.45 -16.02
CA GLN A 333 -10.13 5.99 -15.97
C GLN A 333 -9.03 5.50 -15.03
N GLU A 334 -9.43 4.71 -14.03
CA GLU A 334 -8.50 4.13 -13.07
C GLU A 334 -7.55 3.17 -13.80
N ILE A 335 -6.24 3.42 -13.65
CA ILE A 335 -5.18 2.66 -14.32
C ILE A 335 -4.95 1.30 -13.66
N VAL A 336 -5.45 1.12 -12.44
CA VAL A 336 -5.29 -0.10 -11.65
C VAL A 336 -6.50 -1.01 -11.88
N THR A 337 -6.25 -2.29 -12.15
CA THR A 337 -7.30 -3.31 -12.25
C THR A 337 -7.11 -4.37 -11.18
N LEU A 338 -8.16 -5.13 -10.86
CA LEU A 338 -7.99 -6.32 -10.01
C LEU A 338 -7.16 -7.36 -10.77
N LEU A 339 -6.36 -8.14 -10.03
CA LEU A 339 -5.57 -9.21 -10.64
C LEU A 339 -6.48 -10.25 -11.31
N ASP A 340 -7.63 -10.55 -10.71
CA ASP A 340 -8.62 -11.50 -11.24
C ASP A 340 -9.19 -11.08 -12.61
N ASP A 341 -9.22 -9.77 -12.90
CA ASP A 341 -9.72 -9.23 -14.18
C ASP A 341 -8.64 -9.24 -15.27
N HIS A 342 -7.37 -9.48 -14.92
CA HIS A 342 -6.28 -9.51 -15.89
C HIS A 342 -6.44 -10.73 -16.82
N PRO A 343 -6.29 -10.58 -18.16
CA PRO A 343 -6.62 -11.63 -19.13
C PRO A 343 -5.84 -12.93 -18.93
N LEU A 344 -4.60 -12.86 -18.43
CA LEU A 344 -3.78 -14.03 -18.13
C LEU A 344 -4.08 -14.67 -16.75
N PHE A 345 -4.81 -13.95 -15.88
CA PHE A 345 -5.16 -14.41 -14.53
C PHE A 345 -6.60 -14.90 -14.41
N ARG A 346 -7.53 -14.33 -15.19
CA ARG A 346 -8.91 -14.78 -15.27
C ARG A 346 -8.97 -16.29 -15.51
N ARG A 347 -9.61 -17.01 -14.60
CA ARG A 347 -10.07 -18.39 -14.84
C ARG A 347 -11.25 -18.30 -15.81
N SER A 348 -11.32 -19.18 -16.81
CA SER A 348 -12.52 -19.21 -17.64
C SER A 348 -13.70 -19.60 -16.74
N GLU A 349 -14.85 -18.96 -16.93
CA GLU A 349 -16.06 -19.30 -16.17
C GLU A 349 -16.49 -20.76 -16.45
N GLU A 350 -16.12 -21.27 -17.63
CA GLU A 350 -16.32 -22.64 -18.08
C GLU A 350 -15.56 -23.65 -17.19
N GLU A 351 -14.28 -23.40 -16.87
CA GLU A 351 -13.47 -24.28 -15.99
C GLU A 351 -14.08 -24.38 -14.59
N THR A 352 -14.56 -23.27 -14.01
CA THR A 352 -15.21 -23.28 -12.69
C THR A 352 -16.56 -24.00 -12.68
N SER A 353 -17.32 -23.95 -13.78
CA SER A 353 -18.61 -24.64 -13.86
C SER A 353 -18.43 -26.14 -14.04
N GLU A 354 -17.44 -26.55 -14.84
CA GLU A 354 -17.10 -27.96 -15.06
C GLU A 354 -16.51 -28.60 -13.78
N GLU A 355 -15.57 -27.93 -13.11
CA GLU A 355 -14.99 -28.39 -11.84
C GLU A 355 -16.03 -28.53 -10.72
N LEU A 356 -17.01 -27.61 -10.65
CA LEU A 356 -18.11 -27.74 -9.70
C LEU A 356 -19.07 -28.87 -10.10
N SER A 357 -19.32 -29.08 -11.39
CA SER A 357 -20.20 -30.15 -11.87
C SER A 357 -19.61 -31.56 -11.65
N ASP A 358 -18.28 -31.71 -11.69
CA ASP A 358 -17.56 -32.97 -11.46
C ASP A 358 -17.26 -33.26 -9.98
N MET A 359 -17.53 -32.33 -9.06
CA MET A 359 -17.40 -32.56 -7.62
C MET A 359 -18.50 -33.51 -7.11
N THR A 360 -18.09 -34.58 -6.42
CA THR A 360 -18.96 -35.66 -5.90
C THR A 360 -20.00 -35.19 -4.86
N PHE A 361 -19.91 -33.94 -4.39
CA PHE A 361 -20.84 -33.30 -3.45
C PHE A 361 -21.44 -32.02 -4.02
N ASN A 362 -22.15 -32.13 -5.14
CA ASN A 362 -23.07 -31.07 -5.55
C ASN A 362 -24.26 -31.03 -4.57
N LEU A 363 -24.20 -30.11 -3.59
CA LEU A 363 -25.27 -29.82 -2.62
C LEU A 363 -26.49 -29.12 -3.26
N ALA A 364 -26.41 -28.77 -4.54
CA ALA A 364 -27.54 -28.28 -5.29
C ALA A 364 -28.54 -29.43 -5.49
N LEU A 365 -29.79 -29.22 -5.08
CA LEU A 365 -30.87 -30.15 -5.40
C LEU A 365 -31.02 -30.19 -6.91
N THR A 366 -30.94 -31.39 -7.49
CA THR A 366 -31.28 -31.59 -8.90
C THR A 366 -32.70 -31.06 -9.16
N GLU A 367 -33.00 -30.66 -10.39
CA GLU A 367 -34.32 -30.13 -10.76
C GLU A 367 -35.46 -31.09 -10.35
N ARG A 368 -35.20 -32.39 -10.44
CA ARG A 368 -36.09 -33.45 -9.95
C ARG A 368 -36.28 -33.41 -8.42
N GLN A 369 -35.20 -33.34 -7.64
CA GLN A 369 -35.29 -33.25 -6.17
C GLN A 369 -35.96 -31.96 -5.71
N ARG A 370 -35.79 -30.87 -6.46
CA ARG A 370 -36.49 -29.60 -6.22
C ARG A 370 -37.99 -29.75 -6.46
N LEU A 371 -38.39 -30.36 -7.58
CA LEU A 371 -39.80 -30.60 -7.92
C LEU A 371 -40.47 -31.56 -6.91
N GLU A 372 -39.74 -32.58 -6.47
CA GLU A 372 -40.20 -33.50 -5.42
C GLU A 372 -40.36 -32.77 -4.08
N ARG A 373 -39.40 -31.92 -3.67
CA ARG A 373 -39.51 -31.07 -2.47
C ARG A 373 -40.69 -30.09 -2.55
N GLU A 374 -40.90 -29.47 -3.71
CA GLU A 374 -42.00 -28.52 -3.94
C GLU A 374 -43.37 -29.22 -3.97
N GLY A 375 -43.42 -30.51 -4.31
CA GLY A 375 -44.62 -31.35 -4.28
C GLY A 375 -44.95 -31.97 -2.91
N VAL A 376 -44.07 -31.83 -1.90
CA VAL A 376 -44.36 -32.30 -0.53
C VAL A 376 -45.33 -31.32 0.12
N VAL A 377 -46.59 -31.71 0.22
CA VAL A 377 -47.62 -30.97 0.95
C VAL A 377 -47.44 -31.21 2.44
N LEU A 378 -46.86 -30.23 3.13
CA LEU A 378 -46.81 -30.23 4.59
C LEU A 378 -48.20 -29.87 5.15
N PRO A 379 -48.66 -30.52 6.23
CA PRO A 379 -49.83 -30.07 6.97
C PRO A 379 -49.66 -28.59 7.36
N TYR A 380 -50.67 -27.76 7.08
CA TYR A 380 -50.72 -26.31 7.36
C TYR A 380 -49.85 -25.37 6.50
N PHE A 381 -49.19 -25.84 5.43
CA PHE A 381 -48.39 -24.99 4.54
C PHE A 381 -49.21 -24.00 3.72
N ASP A 382 -50.47 -24.34 3.42
CA ASP A 382 -51.41 -23.47 2.69
C ASP A 382 -51.79 -22.21 3.49
N ALA A 383 -51.58 -22.19 4.81
CA ALA A 383 -51.86 -21.04 5.66
C ALA A 383 -50.95 -19.83 5.38
N GLN A 384 -49.81 -20.03 4.69
CA GLN A 384 -48.87 -18.96 4.34
C GLN A 384 -48.95 -18.50 2.88
N LYS A 385 -49.49 -19.31 1.96
CA LYS A 385 -49.36 -19.06 0.50
C LYS A 385 -50.52 -18.29 -0.12
N ALA A 386 -51.69 -18.29 0.51
CA ALA A 386 -52.83 -17.51 0.04
C ALA A 386 -52.89 -16.18 0.79
N GLY A 387 -52.42 -15.11 0.16
CA GLY A 387 -52.86 -13.78 0.53
C GLY A 387 -54.38 -13.70 0.42
N GLY A 388 -55.08 -13.55 1.55
CA GLY A 388 -56.51 -13.32 1.55
C GLY A 388 -57.11 -13.28 2.95
N GLY A 389 -57.28 -12.08 3.51
CA GLY A 389 -58.36 -11.77 4.44
C GLY A 389 -58.32 -12.41 5.83
N ALA A 390 -58.08 -11.57 6.82
CA ALA A 390 -58.63 -11.61 8.18
C ALA A 390 -58.61 -12.97 8.94
N GLY A 391 -57.64 -13.11 9.84
CA GLY A 391 -57.85 -13.84 11.09
C GLY A 391 -56.82 -14.92 11.39
N GLU A 392 -55.79 -14.54 12.15
CA GLU A 392 -55.17 -15.41 13.17
C GLU A 392 -54.33 -16.61 12.68
N GLY A 393 -53.19 -16.31 12.04
CA GLY A 393 -52.13 -17.29 11.79
C GLY A 393 -50.74 -16.72 12.09
N GLY A 394 -50.15 -17.10 13.22
CA GLY A 394 -48.70 -17.11 13.44
C GLY A 394 -47.98 -15.77 13.59
N ARG A 395 -48.57 -14.75 14.24
CA ARG A 395 -47.77 -13.61 14.72
C ARG A 395 -47.02 -14.03 15.97
N ILE A 396 -45.71 -14.23 15.84
CA ILE A 396 -44.82 -14.31 17.00
C ILE A 396 -44.73 -12.89 17.56
N LEU A 397 -45.41 -12.62 18.67
CA LEU A 397 -45.17 -11.42 19.46
C LEU A 397 -43.90 -11.65 20.28
N TYR A 398 -42.89 -10.83 20.00
CA TYR A 398 -41.72 -10.71 20.84
C TYR A 398 -41.98 -9.59 21.85
N ASP A 399 -42.02 -9.93 23.14
CA ASP A 399 -42.04 -8.95 24.24
C ASP A 399 -40.59 -8.64 24.60
N MET A 400 -40.18 -7.38 24.41
CA MET A 400 -38.83 -6.91 24.75
C MET A 400 -38.61 -6.91 26.26
N GLY A 401 -37.60 -7.65 26.73
CA GLY A 401 -37.15 -7.63 28.12
C GLY A 401 -36.27 -6.42 28.42
N VAL A 402 -36.31 -5.92 29.65
CA VAL A 402 -35.48 -4.77 30.13
C VAL A 402 -33.97 -5.09 30.15
N GLU A 403 -33.61 -6.37 29.97
CA GLU A 403 -32.21 -6.86 29.92
C GLU A 403 -31.65 -6.99 28.49
N ASP A 404 -32.43 -6.60 27.47
CA ASP A 404 -31.97 -6.68 26.08
C ASP A 404 -31.26 -5.35 25.70
N ASP A 405 -29.93 -5.39 25.71
CA ASP A 405 -29.03 -4.27 25.40
C ASP A 405 -29.11 -3.92 23.89
N PHE A 406 -30.19 -3.25 23.48
CA PHE A 406 -30.39 -2.80 22.11
C PHE A 406 -29.48 -1.58 21.81
N ASP A 407 -28.44 -1.78 21.00
CA ASP A 407 -27.53 -0.73 20.55
C ASP A 407 -28.21 0.16 19.48
N GLU A 408 -28.43 1.45 19.79
CA GLU A 408 -29.11 2.44 18.91
C GLU A 408 -28.38 2.73 17.58
N GLU A 409 -27.18 2.18 17.33
CA GLU A 409 -26.37 2.47 16.13
C GLU A 409 -26.65 1.54 14.92
N GLU A 410 -27.47 0.48 15.06
CA GLU A 410 -27.71 -0.48 13.96
C GLU A 410 -28.78 -0.03 12.92
N ASP A 411 -29.62 0.96 13.24
CA ASP A 411 -30.84 1.27 12.44
C ASP A 411 -30.78 2.50 11.51
N GLU A 412 -29.60 3.10 11.27
CA GLU A 412 -29.45 4.05 10.15
C GLU A 412 -28.89 3.38 8.87
N ILE A 413 -29.69 2.49 8.26
CA ILE A 413 -29.50 2.04 6.85
C ILE A 413 -30.82 1.91 6.09
#